data_AF-A0A2P5XNR2-F1
#
_entry.id   AF-A0A2P5XNR2-F1
#
_cell.length_a   1.000
_cell.length_b   1.000
_cell.length_c   1.000
_cell.angle_alpha   90.00
_cell.angle_beta   90.00
_cell.angle_gamma   90.00
#
_symmetry.space_group_name_H-M   'P 1'
#
loop_
_entity.id
_entity.type
_entity.pdbx_description
1 polymer ?
#
loop_
_entity_poly.entity_id
_entity_poly.type
_entity_poly.pdbx_seq_one_letter_code
_entity_poly.pdbx_strand_id
1 'polypeptide(L)'
;MKRLRECIEEVTKFSLQSHINKSLNFELQLSPEFCSNLLLDSDPIDSNPDISKGVPSYPLYKHLALALNQSIVSGFICCRQGNSALMRDEISSEQKEKWNKLVSTKGLELINIMNTIDFELHVQEPFFSMSRGIYNFINFQDVRHYATFSKMLEAESISQVLPGVNSTEEVKMGGCFEGNIAGLQTYRKFYTEEEERSNGVIAICVSNLVVQPAISLASILSELSYEGVQSLLGLAHTTGTISDALPPPKSTLLSSFMLPYNPDVKGSTLTHGARALAKHVNRSSNKYWGNLNGSDSNKNKLAMGVIVDLIINSCWLNMYTFQPHGDVFEIRVAEGYGARWSKDGYKTLV
;
A
#
# COMPACT_ATOMS: atom_id res chain seq x y z
N MET A 1 -14.10 3.69 -16.11
CA MET A 1 -13.01 4.41 -15.38
C MET A 1 -13.33 4.68 -13.91
N LYS A 2 -14.56 5.06 -13.52
CA LYS A 2 -14.90 5.30 -12.11
C LYS A 2 -14.66 4.08 -11.19
N ARG A 3 -15.06 2.89 -11.65
CA ARG A 3 -14.85 1.61 -10.93
C ARG A 3 -13.38 1.26 -10.69
N LEU A 4 -12.51 1.43 -11.68
CA LEU A 4 -11.06 1.20 -11.52
C LEU A 4 -10.52 2.00 -10.33
N ARG A 5 -10.85 3.29 -10.26
CA ARG A 5 -10.42 4.18 -9.17
C ARG A 5 -10.95 3.76 -7.81
N GLU A 6 -12.18 3.27 -7.75
CA GLU A 6 -12.82 2.81 -6.51
C GLU A 6 -12.21 1.49 -6.01
N CYS A 7 -11.62 0.68 -6.90
CA CYS A 7 -11.26 -0.70 -6.61
C CYS A 7 -9.75 -0.98 -6.60
N ILE A 8 -8.94 -0.21 -7.32
CA ILE A 8 -7.52 -0.53 -7.53
C ILE A 8 -6.72 -0.64 -6.23
N GLU A 9 -7.07 0.16 -5.21
CA GLU A 9 -6.39 0.10 -3.91
C GLU A 9 -6.54 -1.29 -3.28
N GLU A 10 -7.77 -1.80 -3.21
CA GLU A 10 -8.07 -3.12 -2.65
C GLU A 10 -7.53 -4.25 -3.52
N VAL A 11 -7.62 -4.14 -4.86
CA VAL A 11 -7.05 -5.15 -5.76
C VAL A 11 -5.52 -5.19 -5.62
N THR A 12 -4.86 -4.03 -5.51
CA THR A 12 -3.40 -3.96 -5.29
C THR A 12 -3.01 -4.61 -3.98
N LYS A 13 -3.72 -4.25 -2.89
CA LYS A 13 -3.49 -4.83 -1.58
C LYS A 13 -3.66 -6.35 -1.59
N PHE A 14 -4.75 -6.84 -2.17
CA PHE A 14 -5.05 -8.27 -2.27
C PHE A 14 -4.00 -9.00 -3.12
N SER A 15 -3.58 -8.44 -4.26
CA SER A 15 -2.51 -9.04 -5.09
C SER A 15 -1.21 -9.21 -4.31
N LEU A 16 -0.79 -8.18 -3.57
CA LEU A 16 0.44 -8.22 -2.76
C LEU A 16 0.33 -9.23 -1.61
N GLN A 17 -0.78 -9.19 -0.85
CA GLN A 17 -1.02 -10.13 0.25
C GLN A 17 -1.10 -11.57 -0.23
N SER A 18 -1.72 -11.80 -1.39
CA SER A 18 -1.91 -13.14 -1.91
C SER A 18 -0.59 -13.78 -2.35
N HIS A 19 0.33 -12.99 -2.90
CA HIS A 19 1.70 -13.41 -3.20
C HIS A 19 2.49 -13.75 -1.94
N ILE A 20 2.43 -12.91 -0.91
CA ILE A 20 3.08 -13.16 0.39
C ILE A 20 2.58 -14.48 0.99
N ASN A 21 1.27 -14.70 0.96
CA ASN A 21 0.62 -15.89 1.51
C ASN A 21 0.72 -17.13 0.60
N LYS A 22 1.28 -17.01 -0.61
CA LYS A 22 1.31 -18.06 -1.65
C LYS A 22 -0.06 -18.66 -1.94
N SER A 23 -1.10 -17.82 -1.88
CA SER A 23 -2.51 -18.23 -1.96
C SER A 23 -3.07 -18.21 -3.38
N LEU A 24 -2.36 -17.60 -4.33
CA LEU A 24 -2.74 -17.56 -5.74
C LEU A 24 -1.66 -18.25 -6.59
N ASN A 25 -2.09 -18.97 -7.63
CA ASN A 25 -1.22 -19.69 -8.57
C ASN A 25 -0.52 -18.74 -9.56
N PHE A 26 -0.05 -17.59 -9.11
CA PHE A 26 0.82 -16.71 -9.88
C PHE A 26 1.97 -16.25 -8.99
N GLU A 27 3.15 -16.09 -9.58
CA GLU A 27 4.32 -15.55 -8.90
C GLU A 27 4.51 -14.09 -9.32
N LEU A 28 4.47 -13.16 -8.37
CA LEU A 28 5.08 -11.85 -8.61
C LEU A 28 6.59 -12.07 -8.68
N GLN A 29 7.24 -11.53 -9.72
CA GLN A 29 8.71 -11.44 -9.77
C GLN A 29 9.27 -10.37 -8.79
N LEU A 30 8.63 -10.23 -7.63
CA LEU A 30 8.98 -9.35 -6.53
C LEU A 30 9.13 -10.21 -5.27
N SER A 31 10.10 -9.89 -4.41
CA SER A 31 10.32 -10.66 -3.19
C SER A 31 9.14 -10.48 -2.22
N PRO A 32 8.79 -11.51 -1.42
CA PRO A 32 7.78 -11.37 -0.37
C PRO A 32 8.10 -10.25 0.63
N GLU A 33 9.38 -10.03 0.92
CA GLU A 33 9.85 -8.94 1.78
C GLU A 33 9.56 -7.56 1.18
N PHE A 34 9.85 -7.36 -0.11
CA PHE A 34 9.53 -6.13 -0.82
C PHE A 34 8.02 -5.85 -0.81
N CYS A 35 7.20 -6.86 -1.10
CA CYS A 35 5.74 -6.76 -1.03
C CYS A 35 5.25 -6.45 0.39
N SER A 36 5.86 -7.03 1.42
CA SER A 36 5.52 -6.76 2.83
C SER A 36 5.86 -5.32 3.19
N ASN A 37 7.00 -4.79 2.70
CA ASN A 37 7.41 -3.42 2.93
C ASN A 37 6.50 -2.39 2.24
N LEU A 38 5.88 -2.73 1.11
CA LEU A 38 4.84 -1.90 0.48
C LEU A 38 3.56 -1.81 1.33
N LEU A 39 3.28 -2.85 2.12
CA LEU A 39 2.08 -2.98 2.97
C LEU A 39 2.27 -2.45 4.39
N LEU A 40 3.48 -2.07 4.79
CA LEU A 40 3.79 -1.56 6.12
C LEU A 40 2.85 -0.42 6.53
N ASP A 41 2.34 -0.48 7.76
CA ASP A 41 1.29 0.41 8.26
C ASP A 41 1.65 1.90 8.23
N SER A 42 0.60 2.73 8.25
CA SER A 42 0.68 4.16 7.97
C SER A 42 1.47 4.98 8.99
N ASP A 43 2.17 5.99 8.47
CA ASP A 43 2.65 7.10 9.28
C ASP A 43 1.45 7.91 9.82
N PRO A 44 1.45 8.34 11.10
CA PRO A 44 0.40 9.20 11.65
C PRO A 44 0.40 10.63 11.09
N ILE A 45 1.28 10.93 10.13
CA ILE A 45 1.59 12.26 9.60
C ILE A 45 1.41 12.27 8.08
N ASP A 46 0.17 12.25 7.57
CA ASP A 46 -0.21 13.14 6.46
C ASP A 46 -1.68 13.04 6.03
N SER A 47 -2.18 14.15 5.48
CA SER A 47 -3.46 14.25 4.79
C SER A 47 -3.22 14.53 3.30
N ASN A 48 -3.60 13.58 2.46
CA ASN A 48 -3.70 13.66 0.99
C ASN A 48 -2.36 13.50 0.19
N PRO A 49 -2.18 12.37 -0.53
CA PRO A 49 -0.98 12.11 -1.32
C PRO A 49 -1.01 12.84 -2.67
N ASP A 50 -0.15 13.83 -2.87
CA ASP A 50 0.22 14.30 -4.21
C ASP A 50 1.27 13.34 -4.79
N ILE A 51 0.99 12.70 -5.93
CA ILE A 51 1.93 11.77 -6.58
C ILE A 51 3.14 12.50 -7.18
N SER A 52 2.93 13.71 -7.66
CA SER A 52 3.99 14.54 -8.27
C SER A 52 4.89 15.22 -7.22
N LYS A 53 4.37 15.28 -6.00
CA LYS A 53 4.81 15.91 -4.74
C LYS A 53 5.52 15.11 -3.65
N GLY A 54 6.73 15.43 -3.23
CA GLY A 54 7.24 14.99 -1.92
C GLY A 54 7.56 13.49 -1.79
N VAL A 55 7.90 13.07 -0.57
CA VAL A 55 8.09 11.66 -0.19
C VAL A 55 6.72 10.97 -0.09
N PRO A 56 6.54 9.76 -0.64
CA PRO A 56 5.28 9.03 -0.49
C PRO A 56 5.04 8.63 0.97
N SER A 57 3.80 8.79 1.44
CA SER A 57 3.40 8.33 2.78
C SER A 57 3.13 6.83 2.79
N TYR A 58 3.42 6.20 3.92
CA TYR A 58 3.04 4.81 4.16
C TYR A 58 1.54 4.69 4.49
N PRO A 59 0.89 3.56 4.15
CA PRO A 59 1.45 2.41 3.44
C PRO A 59 1.66 2.70 1.94
N LEU A 60 2.83 2.31 1.40
CA LEU A 60 3.25 2.67 0.04
C LEU A 60 2.35 2.07 -1.06
N TYR A 61 1.70 0.92 -0.81
CA TYR A 61 0.80 0.31 -1.80
C TYR A 61 -0.35 1.23 -2.22
N LYS A 62 -0.78 2.17 -1.36
CA LYS A 62 -1.82 3.14 -1.72
C LYS A 62 -1.33 4.13 -2.78
N HIS A 63 -0.10 4.60 -2.61
CA HIS A 63 0.54 5.47 -3.60
C HIS A 63 0.75 4.71 -4.92
N LEU A 64 1.24 3.47 -4.83
CA LEU A 64 1.39 2.58 -5.98
C LEU A 64 0.06 2.35 -6.71
N ALA A 65 -1.01 2.04 -5.99
CA ALA A 65 -2.34 1.83 -6.57
C ALA A 65 -2.87 3.08 -7.28
N LEU A 66 -2.68 4.26 -6.67
CA LEU A 66 -3.08 5.52 -7.27
C LEU A 66 -2.28 5.83 -8.54
N ALA A 67 -0.96 5.63 -8.52
CA ALA A 67 -0.08 5.83 -9.67
C ALA A 67 -0.38 4.83 -10.80
N LEU A 68 -0.66 3.57 -10.47
CA LEU A 68 -1.11 2.55 -11.42
C LEU A 68 -2.42 2.95 -12.09
N ASN A 69 -3.42 3.36 -11.31
CA ASN A 69 -4.70 3.81 -11.88
C ASN A 69 -4.51 5.02 -12.81
N GLN A 70 -3.68 6.00 -12.43
CA GLN A 70 -3.39 7.13 -13.32
C GLN A 70 -2.68 6.66 -14.60
N SER A 71 -1.72 5.75 -14.48
CA SER A 71 -0.94 5.23 -15.61
C SER A 71 -1.80 4.42 -16.59
N ILE A 72 -2.70 3.59 -16.06
CA ILE A 72 -3.65 2.79 -16.84
C ILE A 72 -4.65 3.69 -17.56
N VAL A 73 -5.14 4.75 -16.89
CA VAL A 73 -6.10 5.70 -17.48
C VAL A 73 -5.46 6.58 -18.55
N SER A 74 -4.22 7.03 -18.33
CA SER A 74 -3.50 7.88 -19.28
C SER A 74 -2.88 7.09 -20.44
N GLY A 75 -2.59 5.80 -20.23
CA GLY A 75 -1.78 4.99 -21.15
C GLY A 75 -0.27 5.22 -21.01
N PHE A 76 0.16 6.09 -20.08
CA PHE A 76 1.56 6.46 -19.87
C PHE A 76 1.94 6.28 -18.41
N ILE A 77 3.13 5.74 -18.16
CA ILE A 77 3.60 5.56 -16.79
C ILE A 77 3.77 6.91 -16.09
N CYS A 78 3.15 7.05 -14.92
CA CYS A 78 3.26 8.24 -14.10
C CYS A 78 4.61 8.23 -13.33
N CYS A 79 5.70 8.52 -14.04
CA CYS A 79 7.01 8.73 -13.42
C CYS A 79 7.22 10.20 -13.07
N ARG A 80 7.92 10.46 -11.96
CA ARG A 80 8.28 11.83 -11.57
C ARG A 80 9.41 12.32 -12.46
N GLN A 81 9.22 13.47 -13.11
CA GLN A 81 10.23 14.10 -13.96
C GLN A 81 10.92 15.23 -13.20
N GLY A 82 12.24 15.10 -13.01
CA GLY A 82 13.07 16.18 -12.48
C GLY A 82 13.27 17.26 -13.55
N ASN A 83 12.92 18.51 -13.25
CA ASN A 83 13.03 19.63 -14.19
C ASN A 83 14.48 20.12 -14.41
N SER A 84 15.48 19.52 -13.74
CA SER A 84 16.87 19.99 -13.71
C SER A 84 17.86 18.94 -14.23
N ALA A 85 18.94 19.41 -14.86
CA ALA A 85 20.04 18.56 -15.35
C ALA A 85 20.73 17.73 -14.25
N LEU A 86 20.63 18.16 -12.99
CA LEU A 86 21.14 17.45 -11.80
C LEU A 86 20.19 16.37 -11.26
N MET A 87 18.98 16.29 -11.82
CA MET A 87 17.89 15.40 -11.39
C MET A 87 17.41 14.53 -12.55
N ARG A 88 18.36 14.05 -13.37
CA ARG A 88 18.03 13.19 -14.48
C ARG A 88 17.75 11.78 -13.98
N ASP A 89 16.70 11.22 -14.55
CA ASP A 89 16.36 9.82 -14.50
C ASP A 89 17.04 9.13 -15.70
N GLU A 90 17.80 8.08 -15.44
CA GLU A 90 18.61 7.34 -16.43
C GLU A 90 17.85 6.19 -17.09
N ILE A 91 16.56 6.02 -16.77
CA ILE A 91 15.69 5.05 -17.45
C ILE A 91 15.62 5.38 -18.94
N SER A 92 15.95 4.40 -19.78
CA SER A 92 15.93 4.54 -21.23
C SER A 92 14.51 4.82 -21.77
N SER A 93 14.43 5.59 -22.85
CA SER A 93 13.16 5.81 -23.56
C SER A 93 12.52 4.51 -24.06
N GLU A 94 13.32 3.51 -24.42
CA GLU A 94 12.83 2.19 -24.84
C GLU A 94 12.11 1.49 -23.68
N GLN A 95 12.66 1.55 -22.47
CA GLN A 95 12.04 0.95 -21.28
C GLN A 95 10.75 1.68 -20.90
N LYS A 96 10.73 3.02 -20.96
CA LYS A 96 9.50 3.81 -20.74
C LYS A 96 8.41 3.43 -21.75
N GLU A 97 8.77 3.24 -23.02
CA GLU A 97 7.82 2.83 -24.04
C GLU A 97 7.29 1.41 -23.81
N LYS A 98 8.13 0.47 -23.35
CA LYS A 98 7.70 -0.87 -22.94
C LYS A 98 6.66 -0.79 -21.83
N TRP A 99 6.88 0.03 -20.81
CA TRP A 99 5.93 0.23 -19.73
C TRP A 99 4.65 0.94 -20.17
N ASN A 100 4.73 1.96 -21.04
CA ASN A 100 3.56 2.63 -21.61
C ASN A 100 2.68 1.64 -22.38
N LYS A 101 3.30 0.79 -23.21
CA LYS A 101 2.60 -0.28 -23.93
C LYS A 101 1.97 -1.27 -22.96
N LEU A 102 2.70 -1.71 -21.92
CA LEU A 102 2.20 -2.62 -20.89
C LEU A 102 0.95 -2.07 -20.18
N VAL A 103 1.00 -0.84 -19.66
CA VAL A 103 -0.15 -0.25 -18.95
C VAL A 103 -1.30 0.05 -19.89
N SER A 104 -1.03 0.37 -21.16
CA SER A 104 -2.07 0.56 -22.17
C SER A 104 -2.78 -0.75 -22.53
N THR A 105 -2.04 -1.84 -22.74
CA THR A 105 -2.63 -3.12 -23.16
C THR A 105 -3.26 -3.86 -21.98
N LYS A 106 -2.45 -4.19 -20.96
CA LYS A 106 -2.93 -4.96 -19.81
C LYS A 106 -3.81 -4.13 -18.88
N GLY A 107 -3.58 -2.82 -18.81
CA GLY A 107 -4.47 -1.93 -18.07
C GLY A 107 -5.86 -1.86 -18.71
N LEU A 108 -5.97 -1.89 -20.05
CA LEU A 108 -7.26 -1.97 -20.73
C LEU A 108 -7.95 -3.31 -20.48
N GLU A 109 -7.21 -4.42 -20.52
CA GLU A 109 -7.72 -5.75 -20.13
C GLU A 109 -8.27 -5.73 -18.70
N LEU A 110 -7.50 -5.19 -17.75
CA LEU A 110 -7.93 -5.04 -16.36
C LEU A 110 -9.20 -4.18 -16.25
N ILE A 111 -9.26 -3.04 -16.94
CA ILE A 111 -10.47 -2.19 -17.00
C ILE A 111 -11.67 -2.98 -17.52
N ASN A 112 -11.49 -3.74 -18.59
CA ASN A 112 -12.57 -4.54 -19.17
C ASN A 112 -13.05 -5.60 -18.19
N ILE A 113 -12.12 -6.33 -17.55
CA ILE A 113 -12.44 -7.28 -16.48
C ILE A 113 -13.26 -6.58 -15.40
N MET A 114 -12.83 -5.40 -14.92
CA MET A 114 -13.55 -4.68 -13.88
C MET A 114 -14.92 -4.11 -14.29
N ASN A 115 -15.08 -3.72 -15.56
CA ASN A 115 -16.37 -3.24 -16.06
C ASN A 115 -17.36 -4.39 -16.27
N THR A 116 -16.89 -5.61 -16.54
CA THR A 116 -17.76 -6.80 -16.61
C THR A 116 -18.25 -7.30 -15.24
N ILE A 117 -17.71 -6.77 -14.15
CA ILE A 117 -18.13 -7.07 -12.78
C ILE A 117 -19.32 -6.16 -12.44
N ASP A 118 -20.54 -6.63 -12.66
CA ASP A 118 -21.77 -6.00 -12.18
C ASP A 118 -22.35 -6.83 -11.04
N PHE A 119 -22.19 -6.40 -9.79
CA PHE A 119 -22.92 -7.00 -8.67
C PHE A 119 -23.39 -5.94 -7.68
N GLU A 120 -24.70 -5.84 -7.52
CA GLU A 120 -25.38 -5.12 -6.45
C GLU A 120 -26.01 -6.17 -5.54
N LEU A 121 -25.35 -6.51 -4.43
CA LEU A 121 -25.89 -7.43 -3.44
C LEU A 121 -26.69 -6.61 -2.41
N HIS A 122 -28.01 -6.53 -2.61
CA HIS A 122 -28.91 -6.00 -1.58
C HIS A 122 -29.05 -7.03 -0.44
N VAL A 123 -28.33 -6.80 0.65
CA VAL A 123 -28.50 -7.56 1.90
C VAL A 123 -29.28 -6.71 2.89
N GLN A 124 -30.39 -7.22 3.40
CA GLN A 124 -31.18 -6.56 4.43
C GLN A 124 -30.43 -6.63 5.79
N GLU A 125 -30.45 -5.56 6.57
CA GLU A 125 -29.82 -5.50 7.90
C GLU A 125 -30.25 -6.67 8.81
N PRO A 126 -29.35 -7.21 9.66
CA PRO A 126 -28.23 -6.53 10.33
C PRO A 126 -26.81 -6.79 9.77
N PHE A 127 -26.66 -7.58 8.71
CA PHE A 127 -25.34 -8.03 8.22
C PHE A 127 -24.53 -6.95 7.47
N PHE A 128 -25.12 -5.77 7.21
CA PHE A 128 -24.45 -4.65 6.53
C PHE A 128 -23.36 -3.96 7.39
N SER A 129 -23.36 -4.19 8.70
CA SER A 129 -22.53 -3.44 9.65
C SER A 129 -21.14 -4.05 9.96
N MET A 130 -20.87 -5.29 9.56
CA MET A 130 -19.69 -6.03 10.04
C MET A 130 -18.49 -6.10 9.08
N SER A 131 -18.61 -5.64 7.83
CA SER A 131 -17.54 -5.82 6.84
C SER A 131 -17.61 -4.76 5.74
N ARG A 132 -17.22 -3.54 6.09
CA ARG A 132 -16.92 -2.49 5.10
C ARG A 132 -15.66 -2.89 4.33
N GLY A 133 -15.81 -3.27 3.06
CA GLY A 133 -14.70 -3.38 2.10
C GLY A 133 -14.67 -4.63 1.20
N ILE A 134 -15.14 -5.78 1.68
CA ILE A 134 -14.94 -7.08 0.99
C ILE A 134 -16.08 -7.41 0.00
N TYR A 135 -17.31 -6.93 0.23
CA TYR A 135 -18.47 -7.28 -0.59
C TYR A 135 -18.49 -6.66 -1.99
N ASN A 136 -17.58 -5.74 -2.32
CA ASN A 136 -17.53 -5.10 -3.63
C ASN A 136 -16.97 -6.01 -4.75
N PHE A 137 -16.53 -7.23 -4.42
CA PHE A 137 -15.80 -8.10 -5.36
C PHE A 137 -16.21 -9.56 -5.27
N ILE A 138 -17.50 -9.79 -5.13
CA ILE A 138 -18.05 -11.13 -4.98
C ILE A 138 -18.80 -11.49 -6.26
N ASN A 139 -18.39 -12.55 -6.95
CA ASN A 139 -19.16 -13.11 -8.05
C ASN A 139 -20.32 -13.87 -7.46
N PHE A 140 -21.54 -13.55 -7.87
CA PHE A 140 -22.66 -14.42 -7.63
C PHE A 140 -22.53 -15.66 -8.52
N GLN A 141 -22.38 -16.84 -7.90
CA GLN A 141 -22.28 -18.10 -8.65
C GLN A 141 -23.63 -18.79 -8.75
N ASP A 142 -24.34 -18.92 -7.63
CA ASP A 142 -25.56 -19.71 -7.53
C ASP A 142 -26.37 -19.33 -6.29
N VAL A 143 -27.69 -19.56 -6.32
CA VAL A 143 -28.58 -19.47 -5.15
C VAL A 143 -29.20 -20.83 -4.95
N ARG A 144 -29.02 -21.38 -3.76
CA ARG A 144 -29.61 -22.66 -3.37
C ARG A 144 -30.55 -22.46 -2.19
N HIS A 145 -31.73 -23.05 -2.30
CA HIS A 145 -32.72 -23.01 -1.25
C HIS A 145 -32.72 -24.32 -0.46
N TYR A 146 -32.71 -24.20 0.86
CA TYR A 146 -32.73 -25.30 1.81
C TYR A 146 -33.93 -25.16 2.74
N ALA A 147 -34.48 -26.29 3.18
CA ALA A 147 -35.57 -26.27 4.14
C ALA A 147 -35.12 -25.84 5.54
N THR A 148 -33.85 -26.08 5.90
CA THR A 148 -33.28 -25.77 7.21
C THR A 148 -31.79 -25.43 7.13
N PHE A 149 -31.26 -24.72 8.14
CA PHE A 149 -29.83 -24.43 8.30
C PHE A 149 -29.01 -25.72 8.44
N SER A 150 -29.54 -26.73 9.13
CA SER A 150 -28.89 -28.05 9.25
C SER A 150 -28.67 -28.66 7.86
N LYS A 151 -29.69 -28.71 7.01
CA LYS A 151 -29.56 -29.23 5.63
C LYS A 151 -28.61 -28.42 4.77
N MET A 152 -28.62 -27.10 4.93
CA MET A 152 -27.66 -26.24 4.25
C MET A 152 -26.23 -26.56 4.70
N LEU A 153 -25.96 -26.68 6.01
CA LEU A 153 -24.61 -26.96 6.55
C LEU A 153 -24.11 -28.37 6.25
N GLU A 154 -25.02 -29.32 6.00
CA GLU A 154 -24.70 -30.66 5.50
C GLU A 154 -24.27 -30.64 4.02
N ALA A 155 -24.92 -29.78 3.22
CA ALA A 155 -24.67 -29.69 1.78
C ALA A 155 -23.53 -28.71 1.41
N GLU A 156 -23.48 -27.56 2.08
CA GLU A 156 -22.49 -26.50 1.96
C GLU A 156 -21.52 -26.63 3.14
N SER A 157 -20.28 -27.03 2.88
CA SER A 157 -19.29 -27.30 3.91
C SER A 157 -19.21 -26.16 4.95
N ILE A 158 -19.32 -26.48 6.25
CA ILE A 158 -19.32 -25.47 7.33
C ILE A 158 -18.07 -24.58 7.31
N SER A 159 -16.91 -25.09 6.87
CA SER A 159 -15.68 -24.29 6.76
C SER A 159 -15.76 -23.23 5.65
N GLN A 160 -16.63 -23.43 4.65
CA GLN A 160 -16.93 -22.46 3.60
C GLN A 160 -18.00 -21.46 4.03
N VAL A 161 -19.02 -21.92 4.77
CA VAL A 161 -20.16 -21.11 5.20
C VAL A 161 -19.83 -20.25 6.44
N LEU A 162 -19.10 -20.82 7.40
CA LEU A 162 -18.69 -20.19 8.66
C LEU A 162 -17.19 -20.45 8.94
N PRO A 163 -16.28 -19.75 8.26
CA PRO A 163 -14.84 -19.90 8.48
C PRO A 163 -14.47 -19.65 9.94
N GLY A 164 -13.72 -20.57 10.55
CA GLY A 164 -13.32 -20.48 11.97
C GLY A 164 -14.26 -21.16 12.96
N VAL A 165 -15.40 -21.73 12.50
CA VAL A 165 -16.25 -22.60 13.31
C VAL A 165 -15.89 -24.06 13.05
N ASN A 166 -15.43 -24.77 14.09
CA ASN A 166 -15.09 -26.19 13.99
C ASN A 166 -16.36 -27.05 14.02
N SER A 167 -16.42 -28.08 13.17
CA SER A 167 -17.58 -28.99 13.00
C SER A 167 -17.79 -29.98 14.15
N THR A 168 -16.94 -30.01 15.18
CA THR A 168 -16.74 -31.18 16.05
C THR A 168 -17.54 -31.20 17.35
N GLU A 169 -18.47 -30.28 17.60
CA GLU A 169 -19.34 -30.40 18.78
C GLU A 169 -20.56 -31.28 18.47
N GLU A 170 -20.34 -32.60 18.50
CA GLU A 170 -21.41 -33.60 18.53
C GLU A 170 -21.92 -33.72 19.98
N VAL A 171 -23.15 -33.25 20.26
CA VAL A 171 -23.83 -33.52 21.52
C VAL A 171 -24.96 -34.52 21.26
N LYS A 172 -24.84 -35.73 21.82
CA LYS A 172 -25.95 -36.70 21.85
C LYS A 172 -27.00 -36.24 22.86
N MET A 173 -28.17 -35.81 22.37
CA MET A 173 -29.38 -35.70 23.18
C MET A 173 -30.52 -36.44 22.50
N GLY A 174 -31.07 -37.47 23.16
CA GLY A 174 -32.40 -37.99 22.83
C GLY A 174 -32.58 -38.82 21.55
N GLY A 175 -31.53 -39.38 20.94
CA GLY A 175 -31.66 -40.39 19.88
C GLY A 175 -31.91 -39.87 18.47
N CYS A 176 -31.85 -38.55 18.25
CA CYS A 176 -31.81 -37.94 16.91
C CYS A 176 -30.43 -37.32 16.68
N PHE A 177 -29.84 -37.58 15.51
CA PHE A 177 -28.57 -36.99 15.10
C PHE A 177 -28.85 -35.60 14.50
N GLU A 178 -28.34 -34.54 15.13
CA GLU A 178 -28.25 -33.21 14.52
C GLU A 178 -26.78 -32.90 14.27
N GLY A 179 -26.37 -32.85 13.00
CA GLY A 179 -25.02 -32.45 12.61
C GLY A 179 -24.78 -30.95 12.79
N ASN A 180 -23.54 -30.57 13.12
CA ASN A 180 -23.04 -29.18 13.15
C ASN A 180 -23.73 -28.21 14.14
N ILE A 181 -23.81 -28.59 15.43
CA ILE A 181 -24.44 -27.79 16.50
C ILE A 181 -23.87 -26.37 16.60
N ALA A 182 -22.54 -26.20 16.52
CA ALA A 182 -21.89 -24.89 16.65
C ALA A 182 -22.27 -23.91 15.51
N GLY A 183 -22.39 -24.41 14.28
CA GLY A 183 -22.84 -23.62 13.13
C GLY A 183 -24.31 -23.20 13.29
N LEU A 184 -25.15 -24.13 13.75
CA LEU A 184 -26.58 -23.90 13.96
C LEU A 184 -26.82 -22.90 15.10
N GLN A 185 -26.08 -23.02 16.21
CA GLN A 185 -26.08 -22.04 17.32
C GLN A 185 -25.63 -20.65 16.87
N THR A 186 -24.74 -20.55 15.90
CA THR A 186 -24.32 -19.25 15.34
C THR A 186 -25.50 -18.56 14.65
N TYR A 187 -26.27 -19.28 13.82
CA TYR A 187 -27.46 -18.73 13.17
C TYR A 187 -28.62 -18.46 14.15
N ARG A 188 -28.77 -19.27 15.20
CA ARG A 188 -29.81 -19.08 16.24
C ARG A 188 -29.66 -17.81 17.06
N LYS A 189 -28.49 -17.16 17.02
CA LYS A 189 -28.30 -15.80 17.58
C LYS A 189 -29.07 -14.73 16.78
N PHE A 190 -29.45 -15.04 15.54
CA PHE A 190 -30.04 -14.08 14.60
C PHE A 190 -31.43 -14.49 14.12
N TYR A 191 -31.72 -15.79 13.99
CA TYR A 191 -32.97 -16.31 13.42
C TYR A 191 -33.64 -17.33 14.32
N THR A 192 -34.94 -17.19 14.53
CA THR A 192 -35.76 -18.17 15.25
C THR A 192 -36.06 -19.39 14.40
N GLU A 193 -36.39 -20.52 15.05
CA GLU A 193 -36.83 -21.74 14.35
C GLU A 193 -38.12 -21.52 13.55
N GLU A 194 -38.99 -20.65 14.03
CA GLU A 194 -40.25 -20.35 13.36
C GLU A 194 -39.99 -19.60 12.04
N GLU A 195 -39.11 -18.61 12.05
CA GLU A 195 -38.70 -17.86 10.84
C GLU A 195 -38.01 -18.74 9.81
N GLU A 196 -37.13 -19.64 10.26
CA GLU A 196 -36.50 -20.63 9.39
C GLU A 196 -37.54 -21.57 8.78
N ARG A 197 -38.49 -22.07 9.58
CA ARG A 197 -39.50 -23.01 9.09
C ARG A 197 -40.50 -22.34 8.15
N SER A 198 -40.80 -21.06 8.35
CA SER A 198 -41.73 -20.32 7.49
C SER A 198 -41.10 -19.90 6.16
N ASN A 199 -39.81 -19.56 6.15
CA ASN A 199 -39.15 -18.96 4.99
C ASN A 199 -38.11 -19.86 4.31
N GLY A 200 -37.66 -20.91 4.97
CA GLY A 200 -36.50 -21.69 4.54
C GLY A 200 -35.19 -20.93 4.71
N VAL A 201 -34.13 -21.44 4.09
CA VAL A 201 -32.77 -20.89 4.12
C VAL A 201 -32.24 -20.75 2.71
N ILE A 202 -31.65 -19.60 2.40
CA ILE A 202 -31.00 -19.34 1.11
C ILE A 202 -29.50 -19.34 1.31
N ALA A 203 -28.80 -20.26 0.66
CA ALA A 203 -27.36 -20.21 0.51
C ALA A 203 -27.03 -19.43 -0.77
N ILE A 204 -26.31 -18.33 -0.61
CA ILE A 204 -25.79 -17.53 -1.72
C ILE A 204 -24.37 -18.00 -1.97
N CYS A 205 -24.17 -18.81 -3.00
CA CYS A 205 -22.85 -19.27 -3.39
C CYS A 205 -22.14 -18.15 -4.12
N VAL A 206 -20.95 -17.85 -3.62
CA VAL A 206 -20.16 -16.76 -4.15
C VAL A 206 -18.71 -17.15 -4.34
N SER A 207 -18.08 -16.62 -5.38
CA SER A 207 -16.62 -16.70 -5.52
C SER A 207 -15.98 -15.35 -5.36
N ASN A 208 -14.83 -15.32 -4.69
CA ASN A 208 -14.02 -14.12 -4.60
C ASN A 208 -13.55 -13.72 -6.01
N LEU A 209 -14.14 -12.67 -6.55
CA LEU A 209 -13.88 -12.21 -7.91
C LEU A 209 -12.65 -11.31 -7.96
N VAL A 210 -12.04 -10.95 -6.82
CA VAL A 210 -10.75 -10.25 -6.79
C VAL A 210 -9.66 -11.09 -7.47
N VAL A 211 -9.82 -12.42 -7.54
CA VAL A 211 -8.82 -13.32 -8.15
C VAL A 211 -8.46 -12.91 -9.59
N GLN A 212 -9.44 -12.63 -10.47
CA GLN A 212 -9.16 -12.31 -11.88
C GLN A 212 -8.52 -10.92 -12.07
N PRO A 213 -9.07 -9.82 -11.51
CA PRO A 213 -8.39 -8.53 -11.47
C PRO A 213 -7.03 -8.59 -10.78
N ALA A 214 -6.87 -9.39 -9.71
CA ALA A 214 -5.63 -9.50 -8.98
C ALA A 214 -4.56 -10.26 -9.76
N ILE A 215 -4.92 -11.31 -10.49
CA ILE A 215 -4.02 -12.00 -11.43
C ILE A 215 -3.59 -11.03 -12.53
N SER A 216 -4.53 -10.29 -13.12
CA SER A 216 -4.24 -9.32 -14.17
C SER A 216 -3.32 -8.19 -13.67
N LEU A 217 -3.64 -7.61 -12.50
CA LEU A 217 -2.81 -6.59 -11.87
C LEU A 217 -1.44 -7.13 -11.46
N ALA A 218 -1.37 -8.34 -10.93
CA ALA A 218 -0.11 -8.98 -10.59
C ALA A 218 0.77 -9.22 -11.81
N SER A 219 0.16 -9.56 -12.95
CA SER A 219 0.89 -9.66 -14.22
C SER A 219 1.50 -8.31 -14.63
N ILE A 220 0.76 -7.20 -14.44
CA ILE A 220 1.30 -5.85 -14.66
C ILE A 220 2.48 -5.58 -13.71
N LEU A 221 2.32 -5.83 -12.40
CA LEU A 221 3.37 -5.63 -11.40
C LEU A 221 4.62 -6.48 -11.68
N SER A 222 4.43 -7.73 -12.12
CA SER A 222 5.52 -8.63 -12.46
C SER A 222 6.32 -8.12 -13.67
N GLU A 223 5.66 -7.57 -14.69
CA GLU A 223 6.33 -7.05 -15.89
C GLU A 223 6.93 -5.66 -15.69
N LEU A 224 6.35 -4.85 -14.80
CA LEU A 224 6.99 -3.61 -14.34
C LEU A 224 8.31 -3.90 -13.62
N SER A 225 8.41 -5.06 -12.97
CA SER A 225 9.53 -5.45 -12.11
C SER A 225 9.77 -4.44 -10.97
N TYR A 226 10.87 -4.58 -10.25
CA TYR A 226 11.29 -3.62 -9.24
C TYR A 226 11.40 -2.19 -9.80
N GLU A 227 12.01 -2.03 -10.97
CA GLU A 227 12.32 -0.73 -11.58
C GLU A 227 11.03 0.06 -11.91
N GLY A 228 10.02 -0.60 -12.48
CA GLY A 228 8.74 0.03 -12.80
C GLY A 228 7.93 0.36 -11.54
N VAL A 229 7.98 -0.50 -10.51
CA VAL A 229 7.32 -0.23 -9.22
C VAL A 229 7.98 0.96 -8.51
N GLN A 230 9.32 1.01 -8.47
CA GLN A 230 10.06 2.16 -7.92
C GLN A 230 9.74 3.45 -8.69
N SER A 231 9.65 3.37 -10.02
CA SER A 231 9.27 4.51 -10.87
C SER A 231 7.89 5.06 -10.55
N LEU A 232 6.90 4.17 -10.33
CA LEU A 232 5.54 4.54 -9.93
C LEU A 232 5.46 5.11 -8.51
N LEU A 233 6.42 4.78 -7.64
CA LEU A 233 6.60 5.40 -6.33
C LEU A 233 7.37 6.74 -6.39
N GLY A 234 7.75 7.19 -7.58
CA GLY A 234 8.44 8.46 -7.80
C GLY A 234 9.95 8.42 -7.53
N LEU A 235 10.55 7.23 -7.42
CA LEU A 235 12.00 7.07 -7.33
C LEU A 235 12.64 7.24 -8.72
N ALA A 236 13.68 8.06 -8.79
CA ALA A 236 14.55 8.15 -9.95
C ALA A 236 15.49 6.94 -10.01
N HIS A 237 15.94 6.62 -11.21
CA HIS A 237 16.97 5.60 -11.42
C HIS A 237 18.23 6.26 -11.94
N THR A 238 19.35 5.94 -11.34
CA THR A 238 20.68 6.41 -11.72
C THR A 238 21.68 5.28 -11.57
N THR A 239 22.90 5.52 -12.03
CA THR A 239 24.03 4.63 -11.75
C THR A 239 24.14 4.39 -10.23
N GLY A 240 24.09 3.11 -9.83
CA GLY A 240 24.12 2.69 -8.43
C GLY A 240 22.75 2.59 -7.74
N THR A 241 21.63 2.75 -8.46
CA THR A 241 20.29 2.52 -7.90
C THR A 241 20.14 1.10 -7.37
N ILE A 242 19.50 1.00 -6.20
CA ILE A 242 19.26 -0.26 -5.50
C ILE A 242 17.86 -0.74 -5.86
N SER A 243 17.77 -1.82 -6.65
CA SER A 243 16.51 -2.26 -7.26
C SER A 243 15.41 -2.63 -6.25
N ASP A 244 15.72 -3.27 -5.12
CA ASP A 244 14.72 -3.71 -4.15
C ASP A 244 14.47 -2.71 -3.01
N ALA A 245 14.95 -1.46 -3.15
CA ALA A 245 14.84 -0.45 -2.13
C ALA A 245 13.54 0.34 -2.20
N LEU A 246 13.01 0.72 -1.04
CA LEU A 246 11.83 1.57 -0.90
C LEU A 246 12.19 2.81 -0.08
N PRO A 247 11.51 3.96 -0.30
CA PRO A 247 11.75 5.17 0.47
C PRO A 247 11.40 4.92 1.94
N PRO A 248 12.22 5.31 2.94
CA PRO A 248 11.88 5.13 4.35
C PRO A 248 10.63 5.92 4.75
N PRO A 249 9.91 5.50 5.82
CA PRO A 249 8.79 6.25 6.37
C PRO A 249 9.16 7.69 6.73
N LYS A 250 8.25 8.64 6.48
CA LYS A 250 8.47 10.06 6.82
C LYS A 250 8.74 10.22 8.30
N SER A 251 8.04 9.46 9.14
CA SER A 251 8.23 9.45 10.59
C SER A 251 9.67 9.06 10.97
N THR A 252 10.25 8.07 10.30
CA THR A 252 11.64 7.64 10.51
C THR A 252 12.63 8.74 10.12
N LEU A 253 12.43 9.36 8.94
CA LEU A 253 13.29 10.44 8.44
C LEU A 253 13.29 11.65 9.38
N LEU A 254 12.10 12.06 9.85
CA LEU A 254 11.92 13.16 10.78
C LEU A 254 12.49 12.83 12.16
N SER A 255 12.25 11.62 12.66
CA SER A 255 12.73 11.19 13.97
C SER A 255 14.25 11.18 14.03
N SER A 256 14.92 10.57 13.04
CA SER A 256 16.38 10.53 12.99
C SER A 256 17.00 11.92 12.86
N PHE A 257 16.37 12.80 12.09
CA PHE A 257 16.79 14.20 11.93
C PHE A 257 16.69 14.98 13.24
N MET A 258 15.71 14.64 14.09
CA MET A 258 15.45 15.30 15.38
C MET A 258 16.12 14.62 16.58
N LEU A 259 16.92 13.57 16.38
CA LEU A 259 17.70 12.98 17.47
C LEU A 259 18.75 13.97 18.01
N PRO A 260 19.01 13.99 19.33
CA PRO A 260 20.10 14.77 19.90
C PRO A 260 21.45 14.40 19.28
N TYR A 261 22.22 15.40 18.85
CA TYR A 261 23.51 15.19 18.20
C TYR A 261 24.60 14.73 19.20
N ASN A 262 24.58 15.28 20.40
CA ASN A 262 25.51 14.97 21.50
C ASN A 262 24.72 14.72 22.79
N PRO A 263 24.07 13.55 22.95
CA PRO A 263 23.20 13.28 24.09
C PRO A 263 23.96 13.30 25.43
N ASP A 264 25.26 13.00 25.42
CA ASP A 264 26.09 12.93 26.63
C ASP A 264 26.52 14.32 27.15
N VAL A 265 26.34 15.39 26.35
CA VAL A 265 26.73 16.74 26.74
C VAL A 265 25.58 17.41 27.49
N LYS A 266 25.76 17.57 28.81
CA LYS A 266 24.74 18.19 29.68
C LYS A 266 24.35 19.59 29.19
N GLY A 267 23.05 19.78 28.95
CA GLY A 267 22.48 21.04 28.48
C GLY A 267 22.48 21.23 26.95
N SER A 268 23.15 20.36 26.19
CA SER A 268 23.05 20.35 24.72
C SER A 268 21.74 19.70 24.31
N THR A 269 20.92 20.42 23.56
CA THR A 269 19.68 19.86 22.95
C THR A 269 19.71 19.93 21.43
N LEU A 270 20.84 20.37 20.85
CA LEU A 270 21.03 20.46 19.42
C LEU A 270 20.83 19.11 18.74
N THR A 271 20.02 19.10 17.69
CA THR A 271 19.70 17.90 16.92
C THR A 271 20.70 17.64 15.80
N HIS A 272 20.72 16.41 15.28
CA HIS A 272 21.45 16.07 14.07
C HIS A 272 21.09 16.99 12.90
N GLY A 273 19.80 17.30 12.74
CA GLY A 273 19.28 18.19 11.71
C GLY A 273 19.76 19.63 11.85
N ALA A 274 19.71 20.20 13.05
CA ALA A 274 20.24 21.55 13.29
C ALA A 274 21.75 21.61 13.06
N ARG A 275 22.49 20.54 13.41
CA ARG A 275 23.92 20.43 13.12
C ARG A 275 24.21 20.31 11.61
N ALA A 276 23.38 19.58 10.87
CA ALA A 276 23.49 19.47 9.42
C ALA A 276 23.24 20.84 8.76
N LEU A 277 22.17 21.52 9.15
CA LEU A 277 21.82 22.86 8.64
C LEU A 277 22.94 23.87 8.90
N ALA A 278 23.55 23.86 10.09
CA ALA A 278 24.66 24.74 10.44
C ALA A 278 25.87 24.64 9.49
N LYS A 279 26.11 23.45 8.91
CA LYS A 279 27.18 23.24 7.92
C LYS A 279 26.85 23.84 6.55
N HIS A 280 25.57 23.96 6.22
CA HIS A 280 25.09 24.38 4.90
C HIS A 280 24.70 25.86 4.83
N VAL A 281 24.29 26.48 5.92
CA VAL A 281 23.84 27.90 5.98
C VAL A 281 24.91 28.86 5.43
N ASN A 282 26.18 28.64 5.75
CA ASN A 282 27.27 29.49 5.25
C ASN A 282 27.69 29.19 3.81
N ARG A 283 27.15 28.13 3.19
CA ARG A 283 27.46 27.70 1.81
C ARG A 283 26.40 28.16 0.81
N SER A 284 25.26 28.67 1.29
CA SER A 284 24.12 29.12 0.48
C SER A 284 24.06 30.64 0.46
N SER A 285 24.42 31.23 -0.68
CA SER A 285 24.41 32.70 -0.86
C SER A 285 23.00 33.31 -0.82
N ASN A 286 21.98 32.54 -1.19
CA ASN A 286 20.58 32.96 -1.21
C ASN A 286 19.85 32.71 0.13
N LYS A 287 20.55 32.24 1.18
CA LYS A 287 19.99 31.96 2.50
C LYS A 287 18.81 30.97 2.48
N TYR A 288 18.80 30.03 1.54
CA TYR A 288 17.76 29.00 1.46
C TYR A 288 17.54 28.27 2.79
N TRP A 289 18.65 27.94 3.46
CA TRP A 289 18.68 27.26 4.75
C TRP A 289 18.28 28.12 5.96
N GLY A 290 17.94 29.40 5.74
CA GLY A 290 17.61 30.37 6.77
C GLY A 290 18.83 30.89 7.54
N ASN A 291 18.57 31.63 8.64
CA ASN A 291 19.60 32.18 9.51
C ASN A 291 19.66 31.38 10.82
N LEU A 292 20.74 30.65 11.03
CA LEU A 292 20.89 29.74 12.17
C LEU A 292 21.40 30.47 13.42
N ASN A 293 20.48 31.16 14.11
CA ASN A 293 20.78 31.98 15.30
C ASN A 293 19.95 31.55 16.52
N GLY A 294 20.36 32.04 17.70
CA GLY A 294 19.64 31.81 18.96
C GLY A 294 19.98 30.49 19.66
N SER A 295 19.07 30.05 20.54
CA SER A 295 19.22 28.84 21.35
C SER A 295 19.15 27.56 20.50
N ASP A 296 19.57 26.43 21.06
CA ASP A 296 19.40 25.11 20.42
C ASP A 296 17.94 24.85 20.03
N SER A 297 16.99 25.27 20.87
CA SER A 297 15.55 25.18 20.57
C SER A 297 15.18 25.97 19.31
N ASN A 298 15.72 27.17 19.12
CA ASN A 298 15.48 27.98 17.92
C ASN A 298 16.05 27.30 16.66
N LYS A 299 17.28 26.79 16.76
CA LYS A 299 17.96 26.10 15.65
C LYS A 299 17.24 24.81 15.26
N ASN A 300 16.81 24.03 16.24
CA ASN A 300 16.04 22.80 16.05
C ASN A 300 14.68 23.08 15.38
N LYS A 301 13.97 24.14 15.79
CA LYS A 301 12.71 24.55 15.15
C LYS A 301 12.91 24.96 13.69
N LEU A 302 13.97 25.72 13.40
CA LEU A 302 14.31 26.09 12.03
C LEU A 302 14.63 24.84 11.19
N ALA A 303 15.47 23.95 11.71
CA ALA A 303 15.83 22.71 11.03
C ALA A 303 14.60 21.84 10.75
N MET A 304 13.69 21.72 11.73
CA MET A 304 12.43 21.00 11.54
C MET A 304 11.58 21.61 10.41
N GLY A 305 11.43 22.94 10.39
CA GLY A 305 10.69 23.62 9.32
C GLY A 305 11.28 23.34 7.93
N VAL A 306 12.62 23.42 7.81
CA VAL A 306 13.34 23.15 6.56
C VAL A 306 13.15 21.71 6.09
N ILE A 307 13.28 20.72 6.98
CA ILE A 307 13.21 19.31 6.57
C ILE A 307 11.79 18.88 6.22
N VAL A 308 10.78 19.40 6.94
CA VAL A 308 9.37 19.17 6.61
C VAL A 308 9.05 19.75 5.24
N ASP A 309 9.54 20.96 4.95
CA ASP A 309 9.39 21.58 3.64
C ASP A 309 10.04 20.73 2.54
N LEU A 310 11.30 20.28 2.73
CA LEU A 310 11.97 19.38 1.78
C LEU A 310 11.20 18.06 1.56
N ILE A 311 10.65 17.46 2.61
CA ILE A 311 9.89 16.19 2.52
C ILE A 311 8.59 16.37 1.74
N ILE A 312 7.87 17.47 1.97
CA ILE A 312 6.60 17.78 1.29
C ILE A 312 6.86 18.21 -0.17
N ASN A 313 7.93 18.98 -0.39
CA ASN A 313 8.17 19.67 -1.65
C ASN A 313 9.25 19.03 -2.53
N SER A 314 9.84 17.89 -2.14
CA SER A 314 10.81 17.22 -3.01
C SER A 314 10.17 16.89 -4.35
N CYS A 315 10.92 17.06 -5.44
CA CYS A 315 10.52 16.69 -6.79
C CYS A 315 11.46 15.62 -7.38
N TRP A 316 12.42 15.15 -6.58
CA TRP A 316 13.32 14.08 -6.95
C TRP A 316 13.67 13.27 -5.70
N LEU A 317 13.59 11.94 -5.83
CA LEU A 317 13.92 10.98 -4.78
C LEU A 317 14.73 9.86 -5.39
N ASN A 318 15.69 9.30 -4.65
CA ASN A 318 16.46 8.16 -5.13
C ASN A 318 16.99 7.30 -3.99
N MET A 319 17.14 6.01 -4.27
CA MET A 319 17.76 4.98 -3.43
C MET A 319 18.97 4.42 -4.17
N TYR A 320 20.19 4.79 -3.75
CA TYR A 320 21.40 4.42 -4.49
C TYR A 320 22.60 4.23 -3.57
N THR A 321 23.60 3.49 -4.05
CA THR A 321 24.88 3.33 -3.34
C THR A 321 25.81 4.49 -3.67
N PHE A 322 26.20 5.25 -2.64
CA PHE A 322 27.14 6.37 -2.74
C PHE A 322 28.44 6.04 -2.00
N GLN A 323 29.51 5.76 -2.74
CA GLN A 323 30.83 5.51 -2.14
C GLN A 323 31.44 6.81 -1.59
N PRO A 324 32.08 6.80 -0.39
CA PRO A 324 32.31 5.67 0.54
C PRO A 324 31.20 5.50 1.61
N HIS A 325 30.08 6.21 1.49
CA HIS A 325 29.06 6.32 2.53
C HIS A 325 28.03 5.18 2.55
N GLY A 326 28.04 4.29 1.56
CA GLY A 326 27.16 3.13 1.46
C GLY A 326 25.81 3.49 0.81
N ASP A 327 24.78 2.74 1.16
CA ASP A 327 23.44 2.89 0.59
C ASP A 327 22.68 4.05 1.22
N VAL A 328 22.12 4.92 0.39
CA VAL A 328 21.51 6.17 0.82
C VAL A 328 20.15 6.40 0.21
N PHE A 329 19.29 7.07 0.97
CA PHE A 329 18.07 7.70 0.49
C PHE A 329 18.32 9.20 0.36
N GLU A 330 18.02 9.78 -0.80
CA GLU A 330 18.17 11.21 -1.05
C GLU A 330 16.89 11.81 -1.60
N ILE A 331 16.56 13.01 -1.14
CA ILE A 331 15.47 13.83 -1.66
C ILE A 331 16.00 15.20 -2.08
N ARG A 332 15.42 15.78 -3.13
CA ARG A 332 15.75 17.13 -3.59
C ARG A 332 14.53 17.90 -4.08
N VAL A 333 14.53 19.21 -3.86
CA VAL A 333 13.58 20.18 -4.43
C VAL A 333 14.11 20.77 -5.73
N ALA A 334 13.26 21.40 -6.53
CA ALA A 334 13.59 21.84 -7.90
C ALA A 334 14.84 22.75 -7.97
N GLU A 335 15.08 23.53 -6.93
CA GLU A 335 16.22 24.44 -6.78
C GLU A 335 17.55 23.71 -6.50
N GLY A 336 17.54 22.38 -6.34
CA GLY A 336 18.70 21.53 -6.12
C GLY A 336 19.06 21.28 -4.66
N TYR A 337 18.41 21.97 -3.71
CA TYR A 337 18.57 21.70 -2.28
C TYR A 337 17.97 20.33 -1.92
N GLY A 338 18.54 19.68 -0.92
CA GLY A 338 18.13 18.33 -0.57
C GLY A 338 18.67 17.86 0.78
N ALA A 339 18.27 16.64 1.13
CA ALA A 339 18.69 15.96 2.33
C ALA A 339 18.93 14.48 2.02
N ARG A 340 19.82 13.86 2.79
CA ARG A 340 20.20 12.46 2.63
C ARG A 340 20.15 11.72 3.95
N TRP A 341 19.78 10.46 3.90
CA TRP A 341 19.80 9.52 5.01
C TRP A 341 20.46 8.21 4.59
N SER A 342 20.79 7.37 5.55
CA SER A 342 21.04 5.94 5.31
C SER A 342 19.84 5.28 4.64
N LYS A 343 20.05 4.13 3.98
CA LYS A 343 19.00 3.33 3.32
C LYS A 343 17.76 3.09 4.19
N ASP A 344 17.95 2.91 5.50
CA ASP A 344 16.91 2.65 6.48
C ASP A 344 16.26 3.92 7.07
N GLY A 345 16.78 5.11 6.73
CA GLY A 345 16.29 6.40 7.25
C GLY A 345 16.74 6.74 8.68
N TYR A 346 17.43 5.85 9.39
CA TYR A 346 17.76 6.04 10.81
C TYR A 346 18.94 6.98 11.07
N LYS A 347 19.69 7.34 10.04
CA LYS A 347 20.86 8.22 10.17
C LYS A 347 20.83 9.32 9.12
N THR A 348 20.78 10.58 9.55
CA THR A 348 20.97 11.72 8.66
C THR A 348 22.41 11.79 8.17
N LEU A 349 22.58 11.86 6.84
CA LEU A 349 23.85 12.04 6.15
C LEU A 349 23.84 13.46 5.59
N VAL A 350 24.67 14.34 6.16
CA VAL A 350 24.66 15.79 5.88
C VAL A 350 24.80 16.11 4.39
#